data_AF-A0A944FZG5-F1
#
_entry.id   AF-A0A944FZG5-F1
#
_cell.length_a   1.000
_cell.length_b   1.000
_cell.length_c   1.000
_cell.angle_alpha   90.00
_cell.angle_beta   90.00
_cell.angle_gamma   90.00
#
_symmetry.space_group_name_H-M   'P 1'
#
loop_
_entity.id
_entity.type
_entity.pdbx_description
1 polymer ?
#
loop_
_entity_poly.entity_id
_entity_poly.type
_entity_poly.pdbx_seq_one_letter_code
_entity_poly.pdbx_strand_id
1 'polypeptide(L)' 'MENELIIYNTDDGKADVKLYSRDGVIWMNQQQMALLFDTSKQLVSHHIANILQDKELEENSVV' A
#
# COMPACT_ATOMS: atom_id res chain seq x y z
N MET A 1 2.30 8.74 -20.26
CA MET A 1 1.15 8.89 -19.35
C MET A 1 0.26 7.68 -19.54
N GLU A 2 0.62 6.56 -18.93
CA GLU A 2 -0.22 5.36 -18.90
C GLU A 2 -0.57 5.10 -17.44
N ASN A 3 -1.88 5.08 -17.15
CA ASN A 3 -2.40 4.60 -15.89
C ASN A 3 -2.75 3.14 -16.09
N GLU A 4 -2.10 2.25 -15.36
CA GLU A 4 -2.32 0.82 -15.46
C GLU A 4 -3.12 0.35 -14.23
N LEU A 5 -4.18 -0.42 -14.48
CA LEU A 5 -4.92 -1.11 -13.42
C LEU A 5 -4.34 -2.51 -13.28
N ILE A 6 -3.67 -2.76 -12.17
CA ILE A 6 -3.15 -4.08 -11.80
C ILE A 6 -4.18 -4.75 -10.89
N ILE A 7 -4.59 -5.97 -11.24
CA ILE A 7 -5.44 -6.81 -10.40
C ILE A 7 -4.56 -7.92 -9.85
N TYR A 8 -4.29 -7.87 -8.55
CA TYR A 8 -3.56 -8.91 -7.85
C TYR A 8 -4.57 -9.82 -7.14
N ASN A 9 -4.56 -11.10 -7.48
CA ASN A 9 -5.36 -12.10 -6.77
C ASN A 9 -4.48 -12.71 -5.68
N THR A 10 -4.96 -12.75 -4.45
CA THR A 10 -4.26 -13.47 -3.38
C THR A 10 -4.17 -14.96 -3.72
N ASP A 11 -3.11 -15.63 -3.27
CA ASP A 11 -2.88 -17.05 -3.57
C ASP A 11 -4.03 -17.96 -3.11
N ASP A 12 -4.80 -17.51 -2.11
CA ASP A 12 -5.98 -18.21 -1.60
C ASP A 12 -7.28 -17.91 -2.38
N GLY A 13 -7.21 -17.06 -3.40
CA GLY A 13 -8.32 -16.66 -4.26
C GLY A 13 -9.43 -15.89 -3.55
N LYS A 14 -9.23 -15.46 -2.30
CA LYS A 14 -10.28 -14.82 -1.50
C LYS A 14 -10.37 -13.32 -1.72
N ALA A 15 -9.35 -12.70 -2.29
CA ALA A 15 -9.34 -11.26 -2.46
C ALA A 15 -8.60 -10.79 -3.70
N ASP A 16 -9.21 -9.80 -4.35
CA ASP A 16 -8.64 -9.10 -5.49
C ASP A 16 -8.19 -7.70 -5.04
N VAL A 17 -6.88 -7.47 -5.01
CA VAL A 17 -6.33 -6.13 -4.80
C VAL A 17 -6.27 -5.41 -6.13
N LYS A 18 -7.10 -4.39 -6.30
CA LYS A 18 -7.06 -3.48 -7.44
C LYS A 18 -6.08 -2.35 -7.15
N LEU A 19 -5.01 -2.25 -7.93
CA LEU A 19 -3.92 -1.30 -7.76
C LEU A 19 -3.85 -0.37 -8.97
N TYR A 20 -3.69 0.91 -8.72
CA TYR A 20 -3.43 1.88 -9.78
C TYR A 20 -1.93 2.16 -9.83
N SER A 21 -1.32 1.87 -10.97
CA SER A 21 0.07 2.20 -11.25
C SER A 21 0.14 3.40 -12.20
N ARG A 22 1.03 4.34 -11.91
CA ARG A 22 1.37 5.44 -12.81
C ARG A 22 2.86 5.72 -12.71
N ASP A 23 3.55 5.71 -13.85
CA ASP A 23 4.98 6.01 -13.95
C ASP A 23 5.85 5.16 -12.99
N GLY A 24 5.47 3.90 -12.77
CA GLY A 24 6.15 2.98 -11.85
C GLY A 24 5.81 3.17 -10.36
N VAL A 25 4.94 4.15 -10.03
CA VAL A 25 4.45 4.39 -8.67
C VAL A 25 3.09 3.73 -8.49
N ILE A 26 2.96 2.92 -7.44
CA ILE A 26 1.70 2.27 -7.09
C ILE A 26 0.97 3.11 -6.05
N TRP A 27 -0.28 3.45 -6.34
CA TRP A 27 -1.18 4.10 -5.39
C TRP A 27 -1.97 3.06 -4.61
N MET A 28 -1.80 3.08 -3.29
CA MET A 28 -2.48 2.19 -2.36
C MET A 28 -2.89 2.91 -1.09
N ASN A 29 -4.07 2.57 -0.57
CA ASN A 29 -4.41 2.86 0.82
C ASN A 29 -3.90 1.74 1.76
N GLN A 30 -3.91 2.02 3.07
CA GLN A 30 -3.42 1.08 4.08
C GLN A 30 -4.18 -0.26 4.12
N GLN A 31 -5.46 -0.28 3.72
CA GLN A 31 -6.24 -1.52 3.64
C GLN A 31 -5.80 -2.40 2.48
N GLN A 32 -5.49 -1.81 1.32
CA GLN A 32 -4.94 -2.53 0.17
C GLN A 32 -3.56 -3.10 0.47
N MET A 33 -2.70 -2.32 1.16
CA MET A 33 -1.40 -2.82 1.65
C MET A 33 -1.57 -3.99 2.61
N ALA A 34 -2.49 -3.87 3.58
CA ALA A 34 -2.76 -4.94 4.54
C ALA A 34 -3.17 -6.25 3.83
N LEU A 35 -4.02 -6.14 2.82
CA LEU A 35 -4.45 -7.30 2.04
C LEU A 35 -3.32 -7.90 1.19
N LEU A 36 -2.54 -7.06 0.52
CA LEU A 36 -1.45 -7.49 -0.34
C LEU A 36 -0.35 -8.22 0.44
N PHE A 37 -0.04 -7.75 1.65
CA PHE A 37 1.00 -8.31 2.51
C PHE A 37 0.48 -9.30 3.56
N ASP A 38 -0.77 -9.76 3.42
CA ASP A 38 -1.45 -10.68 4.36
C ASP A 38 -1.25 -10.30 5.83
N THR A 39 -1.58 -9.04 6.15
CA THR A 39 -1.40 -8.45 7.47
C THR A 39 -2.62 -7.64 7.88
N SER A 40 -2.54 -6.98 9.04
CA SER A 40 -3.59 -6.10 9.54
C SER A 40 -3.31 -4.64 9.18
N LYS A 41 -4.39 -3.86 8.95
CA LYS A 41 -4.30 -2.40 8.77
C LYS A 41 -3.60 -1.74 9.96
N GLN A 42 -3.84 -2.22 11.18
CA GLN A 42 -3.22 -1.72 12.40
C GLN A 42 -1.70 -1.87 12.37
N LEU A 43 -1.20 -3.02 11.89
CA LEU A 43 0.24 -3.23 11.77
C LEU A 43 0.86 -2.32 10.70
N VAL A 44 0.16 -2.12 9.57
CA VAL A 44 0.56 -1.15 8.54
C VAL A 44 0.64 0.27 9.13
N SER A 45 -0.39 0.71 9.87
CA SER A 45 -0.36 2.03 10.53
C SER A 45 0.78 2.15 11.54
N HIS A 46 1.07 1.09 12.30
CA HIS A 46 2.18 1.06 13.25
C HIS A 46 3.53 1.25 12.55
N HIS A 47 3.78 0.53 11.44
CA HIS A 47 5.01 0.70 10.68
C HIS A 47 5.15 2.10 10.08
N ILE A 48 4.07 2.67 9.54
CA ILE A 48 4.08 4.05 9.01
C ILE A 48 4.44 5.04 10.13
N ALA A 49 3.86 4.89 11.32
CA ALA A 49 4.16 5.76 12.45
C ALA A 49 5.64 5.68 12.86
N ASN A 50 6.22 4.48 12.90
CA ASN A 50 7.63 4.29 13.22
C ASN A 50 8.55 4.92 12.16
N ILE A 51 8.26 4.74 10.86
CA ILE A 51 9.02 5.34 9.74
C ILE A 51 9.08 6.87 9.87
N LEU A 52 7.95 7.50 10.21
CA LEU A 52 7.88 8.95 10.41
C LEU A 52 8.61 9.38 11.68
N GLN A 53 8.45 8.63 12.78
CA GLN A 53 9.12 8.89 14.05
C GLN A 53 10.65 8.81 13.92
N ASP A 54 11.13 7.82 13.17
CA ASP A 54 12.56 7.57 12.90
C ASP A 54 13.10 8.52 11.82
N LYS A 55 12.24 9.39 11.25
CA LYS A 55 12.56 10.37 10.21
C LYS A 55 13.12 9.74 8.94
N GLU A 56 12.75 8.50 8.65
CA GLU A 56 13.03 7.85 7.37
C GLU A 56 12.20 8.47 6.24
N LEU A 57 11.08 9.10 6.59
CA LEU A 57 10.22 9.84 5.68
C LEU A 57 9.72 11.13 6.34
N GLU A 58 9.60 12.20 5.55
CA GLU A 58 9.01 13.46 6.00
C GLU A 58 7.47 13.34 6.04
N GLU A 59 6.84 13.80 7.13
CA GLU A 59 5.37 13.75 7.29
C GLU A 59 4.61 14.45 6.16
N ASN A 60 5.20 15.50 5.57
CA ASN A 60 4.61 16.23 4.45
C ASN A 60 4.75 15.52 3.09
N SER A 61 5.39 14.34 3.04
CA SER A 61 5.53 13.52 1.84
C SER A 61 4.43 12.47 1.69
N VAL A 62 3.53 12.36 2.67
CA VAL A 62 2.34 11.50 2.63
C VAL A 62 1.10 12.39 2.64
N VAL A 63 0.14 12.11 1.75
CA VAL A 63 -1.11 12.89 1.56
C VAL A 63 -2.30 12.11 2.10
#